data_AF-A0A0D0D0N3-F1
#
_entry.id   AF-A0A0D0D0N3-F1
#
_cell.length_a   1.000
_cell.length_b   1.000
_cell.length_c   1.000
_cell.angle_alpha   90.00
_cell.angle_beta   90.00
_cell.angle_gamma   90.00
#
_symmetry.space_group_name_H-M   'P 1'
#
loop_
_entity.id
_entity.type
_entity.pdbx_description
1 polymer ?
#
loop_
_entity_poly.entity_id
_entity_poly.type
_entity_poly.pdbx_seq_one_letter_code
_entity_poly.pdbx_strand_id
1 'polypeptide(L)'
;LQRLAYKIIHSTTIILPAWQNILHELQMTVSLMPCDVVTHWNSTFDMLEYALKHRKAVDTMTQRRDLGLRKFELMDHEWKIILKDTTLFFSCSTPNLATVIPAMDHIEKHLMTYVCNKSYFQSICSAISLTKATLNCYYSQTDSSKVYRIAMGKLDFTALQLY
;
A
#
# COMPACT_ATOMS: atom_id res chain seq x y z
N LEU A 1 4.68 3.63 8.24
CA LEU A 1 3.72 2.81 9.01
C LEU A 1 4.25 1.41 9.36
N GLN A 2 4.75 0.60 8.42
CA GLN A 2 5.27 -0.76 8.73
C GLN A 2 6.32 -0.78 9.86
N ARG A 3 7.35 0.07 9.76
CA ARG A 3 8.39 0.21 10.81
C ARG A 3 7.85 0.73 12.15
N LEU A 4 6.75 1.48 12.13
CA LEU A 4 6.08 1.98 13.33
C LEU A 4 5.32 0.83 14.01
N ALA A 5 4.50 0.09 13.25
CA ALA A 5 3.79 -1.10 13.73
C ALA A 5 4.76 -2.11 14.35
N TYR A 6 5.86 -2.41 13.65
CA TYR A 6 6.90 -3.29 14.16
C TYR A 6 7.46 -2.79 15.50
N LYS A 7 7.77 -1.50 15.62
CA LYS A 7 8.27 -0.91 16.87
C LYS A 7 7.25 -0.97 18.01
N ILE A 8 5.97 -0.79 17.73
CA ILE A 8 4.90 -0.88 18.73
C ILE A 8 4.84 -2.30 19.29
N ILE A 9 4.80 -3.31 18.40
CA ILE A 9 4.68 -4.71 18.82
C ILE A 9 5.92 -5.18 19.60
N HIS A 10 7.12 -4.80 19.17
CA HIS A 10 8.37 -5.31 19.74
C HIS A 10 8.90 -4.52 20.93
N SER A 11 8.26 -3.40 21.32
CA SER A 11 8.62 -2.64 22.52
C SER A 11 7.50 -2.76 23.55
N THR A 12 7.47 -3.94 24.17
CA THR A 12 6.43 -4.37 25.12
C THR A 12 6.39 -3.53 26.40
N THR A 13 7.50 -2.90 26.78
CA THR A 13 7.61 -2.20 28.07
C THR A 13 7.31 -0.71 28.02
N ILE A 14 7.53 -0.03 26.88
CA ILE A 14 7.46 1.44 26.79
C ILE A 14 6.44 1.87 25.75
N ILE A 15 6.62 1.41 24.50
CA ILE A 15 5.81 1.88 23.39
C ILE A 15 4.44 1.18 23.41
N LEU A 16 4.39 -0.13 23.62
CA LEU A 16 3.13 -0.86 23.60
C LEU A 16 2.13 -0.38 24.69
N PRO A 17 2.53 -0.17 25.96
CA PRO A 17 1.63 0.36 26.97
C PRO A 17 1.19 1.79 26.65
N ALA A 18 2.09 2.63 26.12
CA ALA A 18 1.75 3.98 25.68
C ALA A 18 0.72 3.98 24.54
N TRP A 19 0.81 3.05 23.60
CA TRP A 19 -0.18 2.86 22.53
C TRP A 19 -1.55 2.48 23.10
N GLN A 20 -1.60 1.50 24.00
CA GLN A 20 -2.85 1.07 24.63
C GLN A 20 -3.50 2.19 25.45
N ASN A 21 -2.71 2.99 26.18
CA ASN A 21 -3.20 4.14 26.94
C ASN A 21 -3.81 5.21 26.02
N ILE A 22 -3.15 5.52 24.89
CA ILE A 22 -3.69 6.49 23.91
C ILE A 22 -5.00 5.99 23.31
N LEU A 23 -5.11 4.69 23.01
CA LEU A 23 -6.37 4.11 22.53
C LEU A 23 -7.49 4.22 23.56
N HIS A 24 -7.17 4.00 24.84
CA HIS A 24 -8.13 4.14 25.94
C HIS A 24 -8.56 5.60 26.13
N GLU A 25 -7.64 6.56 26.09
CA GLU A 25 -7.93 8.01 26.17
C GLU A 25 -8.83 8.48 25.02
N LEU A 26 -8.63 7.93 23.82
CA LEU A 26 -9.44 8.24 22.64
C LEU A 26 -10.75 7.44 22.56
N GLN A 27 -11.08 6.64 23.59
CA GLN A 27 -12.25 5.75 23.63
C GLN A 27 -12.34 4.80 22.42
N MET A 28 -11.21 4.36 21.90
CA MET A 28 -11.11 3.40 20.80
C MET A 28 -10.94 1.98 21.33
N THR A 29 -11.29 0.98 20.53
CA THR A 29 -11.05 -0.43 20.87
C THR A 29 -9.56 -0.67 21.02
N VAL A 30 -9.14 -1.08 22.23
CA VAL A 30 -7.74 -1.42 22.50
C VAL A 30 -7.35 -2.62 21.66
N SER A 31 -6.47 -2.39 20.68
CA SER A 31 -6.00 -3.42 19.75
C SER A 31 -4.55 -3.16 19.36
N LEU A 32 -3.87 -4.21 18.92
CA LEU A 32 -2.53 -4.10 18.34
C LEU A 32 -2.64 -3.62 16.90
N MET A 33 -1.73 -2.73 16.51
CA MET A 33 -1.60 -2.36 15.12
C MET A 33 -1.18 -3.59 14.29
N PRO A 34 -1.92 -3.98 13.24
CA PRO A 34 -1.52 -5.08 12.36
C PRO A 34 -0.15 -4.80 11.76
N CYS A 35 0.67 -5.85 11.63
CA CYS A 35 1.94 -5.76 10.91
C CYS A 35 1.78 -6.28 9.49
N ASP A 36 2.61 -5.74 8.61
CA ASP A 36 2.78 -6.30 7.29
C ASP A 36 3.47 -7.67 7.37
N VAL A 37 2.93 -8.66 6.65
CA VAL A 37 3.36 -10.05 6.64
C VAL A 37 3.59 -10.44 5.18
N VAL A 38 4.84 -10.77 4.84
CA VAL A 38 5.26 -11.04 3.45
C VAL A 38 4.44 -12.14 2.76
N THR A 39 3.98 -13.13 3.52
CA THR A 39 3.20 -14.27 2.99
C THR A 39 1.70 -14.01 2.90
N HIS A 40 1.21 -12.89 3.44
CA HIS A 40 -0.22 -12.55 3.46
C HIS A 40 -0.48 -11.35 2.55
N TRP A 41 -1.12 -11.59 1.41
CA TRP A 41 -1.27 -10.61 0.32
C TRP A 41 -1.98 -9.31 0.75
N ASN A 42 -2.84 -9.39 1.77
CA ASN A 42 -3.64 -8.26 2.23
C ASN A 42 -3.06 -7.59 3.48
N SER A 43 -1.92 -8.03 4.03
CA SER A 43 -1.42 -7.49 5.31
C SER A 43 -1.05 -6.01 5.26
N THR A 44 -0.49 -5.54 4.15
CA THR A 44 -0.22 -4.10 3.96
C THR A 44 -1.53 -3.31 3.91
N PHE A 45 -2.55 -3.85 3.24
CA PHE A 45 -3.87 -3.24 3.20
C PHE A 45 -4.50 -3.15 4.59
N ASP A 46 -4.55 -4.27 5.31
CA ASP A 46 -5.13 -4.36 6.65
C ASP A 46 -4.44 -3.40 7.63
N MET A 47 -3.10 -3.30 7.55
CA MET A 47 -2.32 -2.35 8.34
C MET A 47 -2.66 -0.90 7.99
N LEU A 48 -2.78 -0.56 6.70
CA LEU A 48 -3.13 0.80 6.27
C LEU A 48 -4.57 1.16 6.63
N GLU A 49 -5.50 0.24 6.45
CA GLU A 49 -6.91 0.43 6.82
C GLU A 49 -7.05 0.66 8.33
N TYR A 50 -6.34 -0.15 9.13
CA TYR A 50 -6.27 0.03 10.57
C TYR A 50 -5.65 1.37 10.95
N ALA A 51 -4.54 1.76 10.32
CA ALA A 51 -3.86 3.03 10.59
C ALA A 51 -4.75 4.24 10.26
N LEU A 52 -5.55 4.16 9.20
CA LEU A 52 -6.51 5.20 8.84
C LEU A 52 -7.67 5.29 9.86
N LYS A 53 -8.20 4.15 10.32
CA LYS A 53 -9.22 4.11 11.38
C LYS A 53 -8.69 4.70 12.69
N HIS A 54 -7.42 4.47 13.00
CA HIS A 54 -6.74 4.93 14.24
C HIS A 54 -5.82 6.13 14.00
N ARG A 55 -6.10 6.95 12.97
CA ARG A 55 -5.21 8.05 12.57
C ARG A 55 -4.87 9.00 13.72
N LYS A 56 -5.88 9.40 14.50
CA LYS A 56 -5.70 10.26 15.68
C LYS A 56 -4.71 9.65 16.68
N ALA A 57 -4.82 8.35 16.95
CA ALA A 57 -3.92 7.66 17.86
C ALA A 57 -2.48 7.61 17.32
N VAL A 58 -2.31 7.35 16.02
CA VAL A 58 -1.00 7.36 15.35
C VAL A 58 -0.37 8.75 15.40
N ASP A 59 -1.12 9.80 15.12
CA ASP A 59 -0.64 11.19 15.14
C ASP A 59 -0.25 11.60 16.59
N THR A 60 -1.11 11.36 17.58
CA THR A 60 -0.80 11.63 19.00
C THR A 60 0.45 10.89 19.47
N MET A 61 0.61 9.63 19.07
CA MET A 61 1.75 8.82 19.48
C MET A 61 3.06 9.22 18.81
N THR A 62 3.01 9.66 17.55
CA THR A 62 4.20 10.11 16.83
C THR A 62 4.64 11.52 17.26
N GLN A 63 3.72 12.36 17.73
CA GLN A 63 4.02 13.69 18.29
C GLN A 63 4.68 13.65 19.68
N ARG A 64 4.52 12.56 20.42
CA ARG A 64 5.13 12.36 21.75
C ARG A 64 6.66 12.25 21.67
N ARG A 65 7.34 13.27 22.22
CA ARG A 65 8.82 13.39 22.17
C ARG A 65 9.53 12.32 23.00
N ASP A 66 8.90 11.87 24.09
CA ASP A 66 9.38 10.84 25.00
C ASP A 66 9.56 9.47 24.34
N LEU A 67 8.80 9.19 23.28
CA LEU A 67 8.81 7.88 22.61
C LEU A 67 9.82 7.78 21.45
N GLY A 68 10.42 8.90 21.03
CA GLY A 68 11.36 8.93 19.91
C GLY A 68 10.75 8.47 18.57
N LEU A 69 9.43 8.63 18.41
CA LEU A 69 8.67 8.18 17.24
C LEU A 69 8.42 9.28 16.20
N ARG A 70 8.85 10.51 16.46
CA ARG A 70 8.63 11.68 15.60
C ARG A 70 9.10 11.53 14.15
N LYS A 71 10.10 10.68 13.91
CA LYS A 71 10.55 10.35 12.55
C LYS A 71 9.52 9.58 11.69
N PHE A 72 8.43 9.14 12.30
CA PHE A 72 7.32 8.45 11.64
C PHE A 72 6.05 9.30 11.58
N GLU A 73 6.14 10.58 11.98
CA GLU A 73 5.05 11.55 11.85
C GLU A 73 4.73 11.74 10.36
N LEU A 74 3.44 11.64 10.03
CA LEU A 74 2.94 11.78 8.66
C LEU A 74 2.15 13.08 8.54
N MET A 75 2.44 13.86 7.50
CA MET A 75 1.72 15.09 7.21
C MET A 75 0.38 14.80 6.53
N ASP A 76 -0.57 15.74 6.60
CA ASP A 76 -1.92 15.60 5.99
C ASP A 76 -1.87 15.21 4.50
N HIS A 77 -0.92 15.76 3.75
CA HIS A 77 -0.75 15.46 2.34
C HIS A 77 -0.20 14.04 2.10
N GLU A 78 0.59 13.50 3.02
CA GLU A 78 1.10 12.12 2.94
C GLU A 78 0.00 11.11 3.25
N TRP A 79 -0.87 11.41 4.23
CA TRP A 79 -2.07 10.62 4.50
C TRP A 79 -3.01 10.53 3.30
N LYS A 80 -3.07 11.58 2.47
CA LYS A 80 -3.86 11.60 1.23
C LYS A 80 -3.27 10.74 0.11
N ILE A 81 -1.95 10.51 0.10
CA ILE A 81 -1.27 9.67 -0.89
C ILE A 81 -1.43 8.17 -0.55
N ILE A 82 -1.76 7.82 0.70
CA ILE A 82 -2.06 6.44 1.09
C ILE A 82 -3.35 6.01 0.38
N LEU A 83 -3.18 5.30 -0.74
CA LEU A 83 -4.21 4.86 -1.69
C LEU A 83 -5.22 3.88 -1.04
N LYS A 84 -6.22 4.44 -0.36
CA LYS A 84 -7.36 3.68 0.17
C LYS A 84 -8.16 3.00 -0.94
N ASP A 85 -8.40 3.70 -2.05
CA ASP A 85 -9.34 3.25 -3.07
C ASP A 85 -8.76 2.16 -3.98
N THR A 86 -7.49 2.27 -4.36
CA THR A 86 -6.81 1.25 -5.19
C THR A 86 -6.70 -0.07 -4.46
N THR A 87 -6.25 -0.05 -3.19
CA THR A 87 -5.99 -1.29 -2.46
C THR A 87 -7.29 -2.01 -2.10
N LEU A 88 -8.37 -1.27 -1.86
CA LEU A 88 -9.71 -1.81 -1.62
C LEU A 88 -10.29 -2.48 -2.88
N PHE A 89 -10.03 -1.93 -4.07
CA PHE A 89 -10.45 -2.53 -5.35
C PHE A 89 -9.86 -3.93 -5.56
N PHE A 90 -8.56 -4.10 -5.31
CA PHE A 90 -7.87 -5.39 -5.48
C PHE A 90 -8.11 -6.38 -4.34
N SER A 91 -8.45 -5.90 -3.13
CA SER A 91 -8.66 -6.77 -1.96
C SER A 91 -10.09 -7.31 -1.85
N CYS A 92 -11.11 -6.58 -2.35
CA CYS A 92 -12.53 -6.95 -2.20
C CYS A 92 -13.13 -7.63 -3.44
N SER A 93 -12.50 -7.51 -4.61
CA SER A 93 -13.02 -8.09 -5.85
C SER A 93 -12.29 -9.39 -6.15
N THR A 94 -12.96 -10.34 -6.80
CA THR A 94 -12.28 -11.25 -7.72
C THR A 94 -12.00 -10.43 -8.98
N PRO A 95 -10.83 -9.77 -9.14
CA PRO A 95 -10.52 -9.11 -10.40
C PRO A 95 -10.54 -10.19 -11.47
N ASN A 96 -11.46 -10.07 -12.42
CA ASN A 96 -11.36 -10.92 -13.61
C ASN A 96 -10.09 -10.51 -14.36
N LEU A 97 -9.48 -11.46 -15.05
CA LEU A 97 -8.19 -11.26 -15.71
C LEU A 97 -8.18 -10.02 -16.63
N ALA A 98 -9.31 -9.69 -17.25
CA ALA A 98 -9.47 -8.55 -18.13
C ALA A 98 -9.50 -7.18 -17.40
N THR A 99 -9.86 -7.14 -16.11
CA THR A 99 -9.89 -5.90 -15.31
C THR A 99 -8.54 -5.50 -14.72
N VAL A 100 -7.55 -6.39 -14.76
CA VAL A 100 -6.24 -6.16 -14.13
C VAL A 100 -5.43 -5.09 -14.87
N ILE A 101 -5.39 -5.10 -16.22
CA ILE A 101 -4.65 -4.07 -16.99
C ILE A 101 -5.24 -2.68 -16.81
N PRO A 102 -6.56 -2.45 -16.99
CA PRO A 102 -7.13 -1.12 -16.80
C PRO A 102 -6.89 -0.57 -15.39
N ALA A 103 -6.88 -1.44 -14.38
CA ALA A 103 -6.58 -1.05 -13.01
C ALA A 103 -5.09 -0.73 -12.82
N MET A 104 -4.17 -1.53 -13.38
CA MET A 104 -2.72 -1.23 -13.37
C MET A 104 -2.40 0.06 -14.12
N ASP A 105 -3.00 0.30 -15.30
CA ASP A 105 -2.84 1.52 -16.09
C ASP A 105 -3.34 2.74 -15.33
N HIS A 106 -4.47 2.60 -14.62
CA HIS A 106 -5.00 3.66 -13.77
C HIS A 106 -4.02 3.99 -12.63
N ILE A 107 -3.45 2.98 -11.97
CA ILE A 107 -2.44 3.16 -10.94
C ILE A 107 -1.22 3.87 -11.51
N GLU A 108 -0.65 3.39 -12.63
CA GLU A 108 0.54 3.99 -13.22
C GLU A 108 0.29 5.46 -13.57
N LYS A 109 -0.82 5.76 -14.24
CA LYS A 109 -1.19 7.13 -14.61
C LYS A 109 -1.30 8.04 -13.39
N HIS A 110 -1.97 7.58 -12.33
CA HIS A 110 -2.13 8.34 -11.09
C HIS A 110 -0.78 8.55 -10.39
N LEU A 111 0.10 7.55 -10.37
CA LEU A 111 1.45 7.69 -9.81
C LEU A 111 2.31 8.67 -10.62
N MET A 112 2.25 8.62 -11.95
CA MET A 112 3.00 9.53 -12.82
C MET A 112 2.56 11.00 -12.65
N THR A 113 1.29 11.25 -12.32
CA THR A 113 0.86 12.63 -11.99
C THR A 113 1.57 13.21 -10.78
N TYR A 114 1.98 12.40 -9.81
CA TYR A 114 2.78 12.86 -8.67
C TYR A 114 4.25 13.07 -9.04
N VAL A 115 4.85 12.23 -9.89
CA VAL A 115 6.26 12.38 -10.31
C VAL A 115 6.48 13.68 -11.10
N CYS A 116 5.53 14.08 -11.94
CA CYS A 116 5.64 15.29 -12.75
C CYS A 116 5.60 16.59 -11.92
N ASN A 117 5.20 16.52 -10.66
CA ASN A 117 5.17 17.67 -9.76
C ASN A 117 6.48 17.73 -8.95
N LYS A 118 7.39 18.63 -9.34
CA LYS A 118 8.72 18.81 -8.72
C LYS A 118 8.69 19.23 -7.25
N SER A 119 7.50 19.45 -6.67
CA SER A 119 7.32 19.85 -5.27
C SER A 119 7.40 18.69 -4.26
N TYR A 120 7.43 17.42 -4.70
CA TYR A 120 7.41 16.27 -3.79
C TYR A 120 8.81 15.84 -3.32
N PHE A 121 8.86 15.28 -2.11
CA PHE A 121 10.10 14.86 -1.45
C PHE A 121 10.78 13.70 -2.19
N GLN A 122 12.12 13.62 -2.14
CA GLN A 122 12.91 12.57 -2.80
C GLN A 122 12.49 11.13 -2.40
N SER A 123 11.97 10.95 -1.18
CA SER A 123 11.44 9.68 -0.69
C SER A 123 10.23 9.21 -1.48
N ILE A 124 9.32 10.12 -1.84
CA ILE A 124 8.12 9.84 -2.63
C ILE A 124 8.53 9.46 -4.06
N CYS A 125 9.44 10.21 -4.67
CA CYS A 125 9.96 9.90 -6.00
C CYS A 125 10.65 8.53 -6.06
N SER A 126 11.42 8.19 -5.01
CA SER A 126 12.07 6.87 -4.89
C SER A 126 11.03 5.75 -4.73
N ALA A 127 10.00 5.96 -3.91
CA ALA A 127 8.91 5.00 -3.74
C ALA A 127 8.14 4.78 -5.05
N ILE A 128 7.80 5.85 -5.78
CA ILE A 128 7.11 5.73 -7.07
C ILE A 128 7.99 5.01 -8.10
N SER A 129 9.30 5.28 -8.12
CA SER A 129 10.23 4.59 -9.03
C SER A 129 10.26 3.08 -8.77
N LEU A 130 10.26 2.69 -7.49
CA LEU A 130 10.16 1.27 -7.10
C LEU A 130 8.81 0.69 -7.53
N THR A 131 7.70 1.39 -7.31
CA THR A 131 6.37 0.95 -7.74
C THR A 131 6.30 0.78 -9.26
N LYS A 132 6.92 1.66 -10.04
CA LYS A 132 7.00 1.54 -11.50
C LYS A 132 7.77 0.30 -11.93
N ALA A 133 8.92 0.03 -11.32
CA ALA A 133 9.68 -1.18 -11.60
C ALA A 133 8.87 -2.45 -11.31
N THR A 134 8.11 -2.45 -10.21
CA THR A 134 7.20 -3.54 -9.85
C THR A 134 6.06 -3.68 -10.86
N LEU A 135 5.41 -2.59 -11.28
CA LEU A 135 4.36 -2.62 -12.31
C LEU A 135 4.90 -3.18 -13.64
N ASN A 136 6.10 -2.76 -14.07
CA ASN A 136 6.74 -3.30 -15.27
C ASN A 136 6.95 -4.82 -15.20
N CYS A 137 7.30 -5.35 -14.01
CA CYS A 137 7.42 -6.79 -13.79
C CYS A 137 6.05 -7.50 -13.91
N TYR A 138 4.97 -6.87 -13.46
CA TYR A 138 3.63 -7.41 -13.65
C TYR A 138 3.18 -7.34 -15.12
N TYR A 139 3.47 -6.25 -15.85
CA TYR A 139 3.19 -6.16 -17.28
C TYR A 139 3.93 -7.26 -18.07
N SER A 140 5.20 -7.52 -17.78
CA SER A 140 5.96 -8.58 -18.48
C SER A 140 5.42 -9.99 -18.19
N GLN A 141 5.01 -10.27 -16.96
CA GLN A 141 4.35 -11.52 -16.59
C GLN A 141 2.97 -11.67 -17.25
N THR A 142 2.26 -10.56 -17.39
CA THR A 142 0.95 -10.49 -18.02
C THR A 142 1.05 -10.76 -19.52
N ASP A 143 1.99 -10.12 -20.23
CA ASP A 143 2.22 -10.33 -21.67
C ASP A 143 2.75 -11.73 -22.00
N SER A 144 3.49 -12.37 -21.08
CA SER A 144 3.96 -13.75 -21.26
C SER A 144 2.91 -14.82 -20.96
N SER A 145 1.81 -14.46 -20.27
CA SER A 145 0.73 -15.40 -19.94
C SER A 145 -0.19 -15.67 -21.12
N LYS A 146 -0.24 -16.93 -21.57
CA LYS A 146 -1.16 -17.38 -22.64
C LYS A 146 -2.63 -17.12 -22.30
N VAL A 147 -3.02 -17.38 -21.05
CA VAL A 147 -4.40 -17.17 -20.57
C VAL A 147 -4.76 -15.69 -20.67
N TYR A 148 -3.81 -14.81 -20.37
CA TYR A 148 -4.00 -13.38 -20.47
C TYR A 148 -4.11 -12.90 -21.92
N ARG A 149 -3.23 -13.38 -22.80
CA ARG A 149 -3.30 -13.08 -24.24
C ARG A 149 -4.63 -13.52 -24.85
N ILE A 150 -5.17 -14.66 -24.43
CA ILE A 150 -6.50 -15.12 -24.85
C ILE A 150 -7.60 -14.19 -24.33
N ALA A 151 -7.58 -13.84 -23.04
CA ALA A 151 -8.56 -12.95 -22.43
C ALA A 151 -8.59 -11.55 -23.08
N MET A 152 -7.43 -11.05 -23.53
CA MET A 152 -7.31 -9.76 -24.21
C MET A 152 -7.50 -9.82 -25.73
N GLY A 153 -7.68 -11.01 -26.32
CA GLY A 153 -7.77 -11.17 -27.77
C GLY A 153 -6.45 -10.92 -28.53
N LYS A 154 -5.29 -10.92 -27.85
CA LYS A 154 -3.93 -10.71 -28.43
C LYS A 154 -3.30 -12.02 -28.96
N LEU A 155 -4.08 -12.83 -29.68
CA LEU A 155 -3.54 -13.96 -30.44
C LEU A 155 -3.10 -13.45 -31.82
N ASP A 156 -1.78 -13.43 -32.05
CA ASP A 156 -1.24 -13.39 -33.40
C ASP A 156 -1.57 -14.73 -34.08
N PHE A 157 -2.58 -14.73 -34.94
CA PHE A 157 -2.99 -15.88 -35.76
C PHE A 157 -1.99 -16.19 -36.89
N THR A 158 -0.68 -16.09 -36.64
CA THR A 158 0.35 -16.36 -37.67
C THR A 158 0.88 -17.80 -37.64
N ALA A 159 0.41 -18.66 -36.73
CA ALA A 159 0.93 -20.03 -36.57
C ALA A 159 -0.05 -21.17 -36.92
N LEU A 160 -1.13 -20.92 -37.67
CA LEU A 160 -2.09 -21.96 -38.11
C LEU A 160 -2.32 -21.97 -39.63
N GLN A 161 -1.26 -21.81 -40.43
CA GLN A 161 -1.30 -22.04 -41.88
C GLN A 161 -0.38 -23.18 -42.36
N LEU A 162 -0.20 -24.24 -41.55
CA LEU A 162 0.39 -25.49 -42.03
C LEU A 162 -0.42 -26.69 -41.54
N TYR A 163 -1.58 -26.89 -42.18
CA TYR A 163 -2.19 -28.20 -42.41
C TYR A 163 -2.95 -28.14 -43.74
#